data_AF-A0A7X8UFH7-F1
#
_entry.id   AF-A0A7X8UFH7-F1
#
_cell.length_a   1.000
_cell.length_b   1.000
_cell.length_c   1.000
_cell.angle_alpha   90.00
_cell.angle_beta   90.00
_cell.angle_gamma   90.00
#
_symmetry.space_group_name_H-M   'P 1'
#
loop_
_entity.id
_entity.type
_entity.pdbx_description
1 polymer ?
#
loop_
_entity_poly.entity_id
_entity_poly.type
_entity_poly.pdbx_seq_one_letter_code
_entity_poly.pdbx_strand_id
1 'polypeptide(L)'
;MHKRTGPWTGIFLAMLLLQGWPGLMDRAHALEAGIYRLLSISTSERLILVSSVPEKNKYLLDASSARITMDGKPVEFENLEQFSSIQVELELKKEKRNGVELDGFATEIRIAPPPAAP
;
A
#
# COMPACT_ATOMS: atom_id res chain seq x y z
N MET A 1 -57.64 -40.49 31.14
CA MET A 1 -57.09 -39.90 29.90
C MET A 1 -55.97 -38.95 30.26
N HIS A 2 -54.72 -39.42 30.12
CA HIS A 2 -53.52 -38.61 30.32
C HIS A 2 -53.23 -37.79 29.05
N LYS A 3 -53.01 -36.48 29.17
CA LYS A 3 -52.31 -35.70 28.14
C LYS A 3 -51.10 -35.03 28.79
N ARG A 4 -49.93 -35.49 28.32
CA ARG A 4 -48.59 -35.03 28.65
C ARG A 4 -48.15 -33.96 27.64
N THR A 5 -47.31 -33.05 28.16
CA THR A 5 -46.14 -32.40 27.54
C THR A 5 -46.33 -31.36 26.43
N GLY A 6 -46.11 -30.09 26.80
CA GLY A 6 -44.81 -29.42 26.61
C GLY A 6 -44.53 -28.76 25.24
N PRO A 7 -43.65 -27.75 25.19
CA PRO A 7 -43.94 -26.47 24.54
C PRO A 7 -43.21 -26.27 23.20
N TRP A 8 -43.91 -25.68 22.22
CA TRP A 8 -43.36 -25.22 20.94
C TRP A 8 -42.66 -23.85 21.10
N THR A 9 -41.62 -23.80 21.93
CA THR A 9 -40.66 -22.68 21.95
C THR A 9 -39.46 -23.11 21.10
N GLY A 10 -39.44 -22.75 19.82
CA GLY A 10 -38.30 -23.16 18.98
C GLY A 10 -38.29 -22.71 17.52
N ILE A 11 -39.19 -21.84 17.07
CA ILE A 11 -39.18 -21.36 15.67
C ILE A 11 -39.25 -19.83 15.67
N PHE A 12 -38.25 -19.17 16.26
CA PHE A 12 -38.03 -17.73 16.05
C PHE A 12 -36.55 -17.32 16.05
N LEU A 13 -35.61 -18.28 16.07
CA LEU A 13 -34.17 -18.01 16.16
C LEU A 13 -33.37 -18.39 14.90
N ALA A 14 -34.02 -18.50 13.74
CA ALA A 14 -33.35 -18.85 12.47
C ALA A 14 -33.52 -17.79 11.37
N MET A 15 -34.08 -16.61 11.70
CA MET A 15 -34.34 -15.53 10.73
C MET A 15 -33.56 -14.25 11.02
N LEU A 16 -32.40 -14.37 11.68
CA LEU A 16 -31.52 -13.27 12.06
C LEU A 16 -30.07 -13.48 11.60
N LEU A 17 -29.87 -14.22 10.50
CA LEU A 17 -28.54 -14.48 9.91
C LEU A 17 -28.45 -14.12 8.41
N LEU A 18 -29.43 -13.42 7.85
CA LEU A 18 -29.52 -13.16 6.41
C LEU A 18 -29.74 -11.70 6.03
N GLN A 19 -29.42 -10.76 6.92
CA GLN A 19 -29.49 -9.33 6.62
C GLN A 19 -28.10 -8.70 6.76
N GLY A 20 -27.37 -8.72 5.64
CA GLY A 20 -26.48 -7.62 5.23
C GLY A 20 -25.22 -7.38 6.06
N TRP A 21 -24.12 -8.01 5.65
CA TRP A 21 -22.82 -7.34 5.70
C TRP A 21 -22.47 -6.82 4.30
N PRO A 22 -22.89 -5.60 3.92
CA PRO A 22 -22.25 -4.93 2.80
C PRO A 22 -20.97 -4.26 3.34
N GLY A 23 -19.83 -4.57 2.72
CA GLY A 23 -18.74 -3.59 2.67
C GLY A 23 -17.59 -3.74 3.66
N LEU A 24 -17.12 -4.97 3.91
CA LEU A 24 -15.69 -5.15 4.17
C LEU A 24 -15.11 -6.15 3.18
N MET A 25 -15.35 -5.89 1.89
CA MET A 25 -14.37 -6.22 0.86
C MET A 25 -13.18 -5.31 1.15
N ASP A 26 -12.35 -5.71 2.11
CA ASP A 26 -10.99 -5.22 2.24
C ASP A 26 -10.32 -5.64 0.94
N ARG A 27 -10.32 -4.73 -0.04
CA ARG A 27 -9.45 -4.86 -1.20
C ARG A 27 -8.06 -4.79 -0.59
N ALA A 28 -7.47 -5.95 -0.34
CA ALA A 28 -6.04 -6.06 -0.09
C ALA A 28 -5.39 -5.32 -1.26
N HIS A 29 -4.97 -4.08 -1.00
CA HIS A 29 -4.37 -3.25 -2.01
C HIS A 29 -3.12 -3.99 -2.47
N ALA A 30 -3.01 -4.24 -3.77
CA ALA A 30 -1.90 -5.01 -4.31
C ALA A 30 -0.62 -4.22 -4.07
N LEU A 31 0.20 -4.72 -3.13
CA LEU A 31 1.55 -4.20 -2.91
C LEU A 31 2.43 -4.66 -4.06
N GLU A 32 2.96 -3.72 -4.81
CA GLU A 32 3.92 -3.98 -5.89
C GLU A 32 5.32 -3.60 -5.41
N ALA A 33 6.28 -4.51 -5.55
CA ALA A 33 7.68 -4.25 -5.26
C ALA A 33 8.51 -4.36 -6.54
N GLY A 34 9.37 -3.37 -6.78
CA GLY A 34 10.15 -3.31 -8.02
C GLY A 34 11.37 -2.40 -7.94
N ILE A 35 12.18 -2.44 -8.99
CA ILE A 35 13.29 -1.50 -9.19
C ILE A 35 12.78 -0.32 -9.99
N TYR A 36 13.05 0.88 -9.49
CA TYR A 36 12.64 2.12 -10.12
C TYR A 36 13.82 3.07 -10.25
N ARG A 37 13.82 3.80 -11.36
CA ARG A 37 14.66 4.99 -11.54
C ARG A 37 14.01 6.17 -10.83
N LEU A 38 14.75 6.84 -9.97
CA LEU A 38 14.31 8.06 -9.32
C LEU A 38 14.49 9.23 -10.29
N LEU A 39 13.41 9.94 -10.59
CA LEU A 39 13.40 11.03 -11.57
C LEU A 39 13.39 12.41 -10.91
N SER A 40 12.65 12.55 -9.80
CA SER A 40 12.55 13.81 -9.06
C SER A 40 12.10 13.53 -7.63
N ILE A 41 12.44 14.45 -6.74
CA ILE A 41 12.04 14.42 -5.33
C ILE A 41 11.47 15.79 -4.97
N SER A 42 10.39 15.80 -4.19
CA SER A 42 9.92 16.98 -3.47
C SER A 42 10.09 16.71 -1.98
N THR A 43 11.09 17.32 -1.36
CA THR A 43 11.40 17.14 0.07
C THR A 43 10.33 17.72 0.97
N SER A 44 9.77 18.88 0.63
CA SER A 44 8.73 19.55 1.43
C SER A 44 7.43 18.75 1.52
N GLU A 45 7.02 18.10 0.43
CA GLU A 45 5.79 17.30 0.36
C GLU A 45 6.05 15.79 0.53
N ARG A 46 7.32 15.39 0.67
CA ARG A 46 7.79 13.99 0.68
C ARG A 46 7.23 13.17 -0.47
N LEU A 47 7.27 13.73 -1.68
CA LEU A 47 6.85 13.05 -2.91
C LEU A 47 8.07 12.57 -3.71
N ILE A 48 7.92 11.43 -4.38
CA ILE A 48 8.91 10.93 -5.34
C ILE A 48 8.24 10.71 -6.69
N LEU A 49 8.93 11.13 -7.76
CA LEU A 49 8.59 10.75 -9.12
C LEU A 49 9.56 9.65 -9.54
N VAL A 50 9.01 8.48 -9.87
CA VAL A 50 9.79 7.29 -10.22
C VAL A 50 9.36 6.72 -11.57
N SER A 51 10.25 5.95 -12.19
CA SER A 51 9.96 5.20 -13.42
C SER A 51 10.38 3.74 -13.28
N SER A 52 9.47 2.81 -13.55
CA SER A 52 9.75 1.38 -13.44
C SER A 52 10.82 0.95 -14.44
N VAL A 53 11.60 -0.06 -14.05
CA VAL A 53 12.61 -0.68 -14.91
C VAL A 53 12.24 -2.15 -15.08
N PRO A 54 12.09 -2.67 -16.32
CA PRO A 54 12.34 -2.04 -17.61
C PRO A 54 11.14 -1.32 -18.28
N GLU A 55 9.93 -1.39 -17.73
CA GLU A 55 8.69 -1.00 -18.45
C GLU A 55 8.52 0.50 -18.65
N LYS A 56 9.29 1.33 -17.91
CA LYS A 56 9.28 2.80 -17.98
C LYS A 56 7.94 3.46 -17.62
N ASN A 57 7.06 2.75 -16.93
CA ASN A 57 5.85 3.35 -16.37
C ASN A 57 6.26 4.38 -15.32
N LYS A 58 5.62 5.55 -15.31
CA LYS A 58 5.92 6.61 -14.35
C LYS A 58 4.87 6.65 -13.26
N TYR A 59 5.32 6.89 -12.03
CA TYR A 59 4.45 7.01 -10.87
C TYR A 59 4.88 8.21 -10.03
N LEU A 60 3.90 9.05 -9.69
CA LEU A 60 4.05 10.04 -8.63
C LEU A 60 3.53 9.44 -7.32
N LEU A 61 4.44 9.19 -6.38
CA LEU A 61 4.14 8.48 -5.15
C LEU A 61 4.30 9.40 -3.95
N ASP A 62 3.41 9.25 -2.99
CA ASP A 62 3.61 9.74 -1.64
C ASP A 62 4.55 8.83 -0.86
N ALA A 63 5.64 9.39 -0.36
CA ALA A 63 6.64 8.68 0.45
C ALA A 63 6.71 9.21 1.90
N SER A 64 5.72 9.99 2.33
CA SER A 64 5.65 10.55 3.69
C SER A 64 5.71 9.49 4.79
N SER A 65 5.09 8.33 4.55
CA SER A 65 5.02 7.20 5.48
C SER A 65 5.98 6.05 5.12
N ALA A 66 6.81 6.22 4.09
CA ALA A 66 7.70 5.18 3.62
C ALA A 66 8.80 4.88 4.64
N ARG A 67 9.06 3.60 4.91
CA ARG A 67 10.28 3.18 5.60
C ARG A 67 11.45 3.23 4.61
N ILE A 68 12.44 4.06 4.89
CA ILE A 68 13.60 4.23 3.99
C ILE A 68 14.82 3.59 4.63
N THR A 69 15.46 2.66 3.92
CA THR A 69 16.66 1.98 4.42
C THR A 69 17.78 1.91 3.38
N MET A 70 19.01 1.92 3.87
CA MET A 70 20.22 1.63 3.11
C MET A 70 21.00 0.56 3.87
N ASP A 71 21.25 -0.58 3.23
CA ASP A 71 21.89 -1.75 3.87
C ASP A 71 21.24 -2.13 5.23
N GLY A 72 19.91 -2.06 5.28
CA GLY A 72 19.10 -2.37 6.46
C GLY A 72 19.08 -1.28 7.54
N LYS A 73 19.81 -0.17 7.38
CA LYS A 73 19.82 0.95 8.32
C LYS A 73 18.86 2.05 7.87
N PRO A 74 18.08 2.66 8.77
CA PRO A 74 17.24 3.80 8.44
C PRO A 74 18.05 4.96 7.86
N VAL A 75 17.48 5.65 6.88
CA VAL A 75 18.07 6.87 6.28
C VAL A 75 17.02 7.95 6.12
N GLU A 76 17.48 9.20 6.10
CA GLU A 76 16.65 10.37 5.88
C GLU A 76 16.13 10.44 4.44
N PHE A 77 14.98 11.08 4.23
CA PHE A 77 14.34 11.16 2.92
C PHE A 77 15.15 12.00 1.93
N GLU A 78 15.78 13.05 2.41
CA GLU A 78 16.63 13.98 1.65
C GLU A 78 17.83 13.24 1.05
N ASN A 79 18.28 12.14 1.65
CA ASN A 79 19.39 11.35 1.12
C ASN A 79 19.04 10.63 -0.19
N LEU A 80 17.75 10.47 -0.50
CA LEU A 80 17.31 9.84 -1.76
C LEU A 80 17.82 10.62 -2.98
N GLU A 81 18.08 11.93 -2.88
CA GLU A 81 18.61 12.76 -3.97
C GLU A 81 19.98 12.28 -4.50
N GLN A 82 20.70 11.50 -3.68
CA GLN A 82 22.02 10.97 -4.04
C GLN A 82 21.95 9.71 -4.91
N PHE A 83 20.75 9.16 -5.13
CA PHE A 83 20.55 7.87 -5.79
C PHE A 83 19.71 8.00 -7.05
N SER A 84 20.12 7.29 -8.10
CA SER A 84 19.40 7.24 -9.38
C SER A 84 18.49 6.03 -9.50
N SER A 85 18.72 4.98 -8.71
CA SER A 85 17.95 3.74 -8.73
C SER A 85 17.66 3.31 -7.30
N ILE A 86 16.41 2.94 -7.04
CA ILE A 86 15.91 2.52 -5.74
C ILE A 86 14.98 1.32 -5.92
N GLN A 87 14.87 0.49 -4.89
CA GLN A 87 13.79 -0.48 -4.79
C GLN A 87 12.63 0.16 -4.04
N VAL A 88 11.43 0.05 -4.58
CA VAL A 88 10.22 0.64 -3.98
C VAL A 88 9.19 -0.45 -3.86
N GLU A 89 8.62 -0.59 -2.67
CA GLU A 89 7.34 -1.23 -2.44
C GLU A 89 6.26 -0.15 -2.39
N LEU A 90 5.21 -0.32 -3.19
CA LEU A 90 4.17 0.68 -3.35
C LEU A 90 2.77 0.08 -3.34
N GLU A 91 1.82 0.91 -2.93
CA GLU A 91 0.40 0.67 -2.98
C GLU A 91 -0.21 1.53 -4.09
N LEU A 92 -0.70 0.91 -5.18
CA LEU A 92 -1.38 1.64 -6.25
C LEU A 92 -2.78 2.04 -5.80
N LYS A 93 -2.92 3.30 -5.41
CA LYS A 93 -4.18 3.89 -4.95
C LYS A 93 -4.19 5.36 -5.32
N LYS A 94 -4.89 5.67 -6.41
CA LYS A 94 -5.01 7.04 -6.90
C LYS A 94 -5.71 7.91 -5.86
N GLU A 95 -5.06 9.01 -5.51
CA GLU A 95 -5.56 9.99 -4.54
C GLU A 95 -5.25 11.40 -5.05
N LYS A 96 -6.07 12.38 -4.66
CA LYS A 96 -5.76 13.80 -4.85
C LYS A 96 -5.42 14.45 -3.53
N ARG A 97 -4.25 15.08 -3.44
CA ARG A 97 -3.76 15.77 -2.24
C ARG A 97 -3.20 17.13 -2.59
N ASN A 98 -3.64 18.18 -1.90
CA ASN A 98 -3.16 19.54 -2.12
C ASN A 98 -3.24 19.98 -3.60
N GLY A 99 -4.22 19.47 -4.35
CA GLY A 99 -4.38 19.73 -5.78
C GLY A 99 -3.55 18.84 -6.72
N VAL A 100 -2.65 18.02 -6.19
CA VAL A 100 -1.80 17.07 -6.94
C VAL A 100 -2.47 15.70 -7.01
N GLU A 101 -2.44 15.07 -8.19
CA GLU A 101 -2.90 13.69 -8.38
C GLU A 101 -1.74 12.73 -8.16
N LEU A 102 -1.89 11.83 -7.20
CA LEU A 102 -0.93 10.80 -6.84
C LEU A 102 -1.37 9.47 -7.44
N ASP A 103 -0.40 8.70 -7.92
CA ASP A 103 -0.65 7.35 -8.45
C ASP A 103 -0.75 6.31 -7.32
N GLY A 104 -0.13 6.59 -6.18
CA GLY A 104 -0.11 5.70 -5.03
C GLY A 104 0.80 6.17 -3.91
N PHE A 105 1.13 5.23 -3.03
CA PHE A 105 1.92 5.44 -1.82
C PHE A 105 3.12 4.50 -1.80
N ALA A 106 4.30 5.00 -1.47
CA ALA A 106 5.46 4.16 -1.17
C ALA A 106 5.38 3.70 0.29
N THR A 107 5.43 2.39 0.51
CA THR A 107 5.43 1.79 1.86
C THR A 107 6.84 1.49 2.33
N GLU A 108 7.72 1.09 1.42
CA GLU A 108 9.13 0.87 1.70
C GLU A 108 10.01 1.34 0.54
N ILE A 109 11.13 1.98 0.86
CA ILE A 109 12.16 2.37 -0.09
C ILE A 109 13.48 1.77 0.40
N ARG A 110 14.08 0.90 -0.42
CA ARG A 110 15.39 0.30 -0.14
C ARG A 110 16.42 0.82 -1.13
N ILE A 111 17.50 1.30 -0.57
CA ILE A 111 18.67 1.77 -1.30
C ILE A 111 19.70 0.64 -1.21
N ALA A 112 19.95 0.00 -2.35
CA ALA A 112 21.06 -0.92 -2.50
C ALA A 112 22.16 -0.20 -3.28
N PRO A 113 23.45 -0.37 -2.91
CA PRO A 113 24.54 0.02 -3.79
C PRO A 113 24.34 -0.61 -5.18
N PRO A 114 24.69 0.08 -6.28
CA PRO A 114 24.75 -0.60 -7.57
C PRO A 114 25.64 -1.85 -7.43
N PRO A 115 25.27 -2.99 -8.03
CA PRO A 115 26.12 -4.18 -7.98
C PRO A 115 27.52 -3.79 -8.44
N ALA A 116 28.54 -4.21 -7.69
CA ALA A 116 29.93 -3.93 -8.04
C ALA A 116 30.16 -4.34 -9.50
N ALA A 117 30.73 -3.42 -10.30
CA ALA A 117 31.08 -3.74 -11.67
C ALA A 117 32.03 -4.96 -11.70
N PRO A 118 31.84 -5.91 -12.63
CA PRO A 118 32.69 -7.09 -12.75
C PRO A 118 34.14 -6.74 -13.09
#